data_AF-A0A7X3HC17-F1
#
_entry.id   AF-A0A7X3HC17-F1
#
_cell.length_a   1.000
_cell.length_b   1.000
_cell.length_c   1.000
_cell.angle_alpha   90.00
_cell.angle_beta   90.00
_cell.angle_gamma   90.00
#
_symmetry.space_group_name_H-M   'P 1'
#
loop_
_entity.id
_entity.type
_entity.pdbx_description
1 polymer ?
#
loop_
_entity_poly.entity_id
_entity_poly.type
_entity_poly.pdbx_seq_one_letter_code
_entity_poly.pdbx_strand_id
1 'polypeptide(L)'
;MLSQALARDALGAFLLGEPPYFHEARAEHEEPQNFGAAFETLLLPYWRETADPELGERLTRACLALLAGHPDHNRAIYCVHAWIWEYRYAQVGKGIPLFDWRLEPVVVMLKACIERARTALVADTRWAGASLNGADGIWGALLRASLHLRDRLGGPDLVPDHPG
;
A
#
# COMPACT_ATOMS: atom_id res chain seq x y z
N MET A 1 -13.51 -1.11 12.25
CA MET A 1 -12.87 -2.04 11.29
C MET A 1 -11.39 -2.24 11.63
N LEU A 2 -10.55 -1.20 11.55
CA LEU A 2 -9.13 -1.31 11.94
C LEU A 2 -8.92 -1.79 13.39
N SER A 3 -9.60 -1.22 14.38
CA SER A 3 -9.45 -1.68 15.79
C SER A 3 -9.83 -3.15 15.98
N GLN A 4 -10.78 -3.66 15.18
CA GLN A 4 -11.17 -5.07 15.21
C GLN A 4 -10.09 -5.94 14.55
N ALA A 5 -9.49 -5.49 13.45
CA ALA A 5 -8.37 -6.17 12.80
C ALA A 5 -7.17 -6.26 13.75
N LEU A 6 -6.84 -5.16 14.45
CA LEU A 6 -5.78 -5.13 15.46
C LEU A 6 -6.07 -6.08 16.63
N ALA A 7 -7.29 -6.07 17.17
CA ALA A 7 -7.68 -6.94 18.28
C ALA A 7 -7.68 -8.45 17.93
N ARG A 8 -7.73 -8.79 16.63
CA ARG A 8 -7.81 -10.16 16.12
C ARG A 8 -6.54 -10.62 15.40
N ASP A 9 -5.45 -9.84 15.50
CA ASP A 9 -4.19 -10.11 14.77
C ASP A 9 -4.40 -10.28 13.25
N ALA A 10 -5.35 -9.53 12.69
CA ALA A 10 -5.80 -9.61 11.30
C ALA A 10 -5.41 -8.36 10.48
N LEU A 11 -4.33 -7.68 10.87
CA LEU A 11 -3.88 -6.46 10.19
C LEU A 11 -3.51 -6.71 8.72
N GLY A 12 -2.96 -7.89 8.39
CA GLY A 12 -2.69 -8.28 7.01
C GLY A 12 -3.95 -8.30 6.14
N ALA A 13 -5.05 -8.88 6.65
CA ALA A 13 -6.33 -8.92 5.96
C ALA A 13 -6.92 -7.51 5.76
N PHE A 14 -6.79 -6.62 6.75
CA PHE A 14 -7.15 -5.20 6.59
C PHE A 14 -6.33 -4.49 5.51
N LEU A 15 -5.01 -4.70 5.48
CA LEU A 15 -4.14 -4.08 4.48
C LEU A 15 -4.47 -4.55 3.06
N LEU A 16 -4.88 -5.81 2.90
CA LEU A 16 -5.29 -6.37 1.62
C LEU A 16 -6.72 -6.02 1.20
N GLY A 17 -7.54 -5.46 2.11
CA GLY A 17 -8.97 -5.26 1.89
C GLY A 17 -9.74 -6.57 1.79
N GLU A 18 -9.41 -7.54 2.63
CA GLU A 18 -10.16 -8.80 2.70
C GLU A 18 -11.38 -8.66 3.60
N PRO A 19 -12.52 -9.28 3.26
CA PRO A 19 -13.68 -9.32 4.15
C PRO A 19 -13.31 -9.93 5.52
N PRO A 20 -13.81 -9.38 6.65
CA PRO A 20 -14.75 -8.26 6.76
C PRO A 20 -14.07 -6.87 6.89
N TYR A 21 -12.76 -6.78 6.64
CA TYR A 21 -11.94 -5.57 6.84
C TYR A 21 -11.76 -4.72 5.57
N PHE A 22 -12.61 -4.95 4.57
CA PHE A 22 -12.62 -4.26 3.30
C PHE A 22 -13.42 -2.96 3.38
N HIS A 23 -12.87 -1.88 2.84
CA HIS A 23 -13.64 -0.68 2.54
C HIS A 23 -13.89 -0.54 1.03
N GLU A 24 -15.16 -0.58 0.63
CA GLU A 24 -15.60 -0.53 -0.77
C GLU A 24 -15.04 0.67 -1.54
N ALA A 25 -14.39 0.39 -2.67
CA ALA A 25 -14.14 1.38 -3.70
C ALA A 25 -15.48 1.82 -4.29
N ARG A 26 -15.77 3.13 -4.22
CA ARG A 26 -16.97 3.72 -4.84
C ARG A 26 -16.89 3.79 -6.37
N ALA A 27 -15.81 3.27 -6.97
CA ALA A 27 -15.49 3.42 -8.38
C ALA A 27 -15.81 2.15 -9.18
N GLU A 28 -15.95 2.31 -10.50
CA GLU A 28 -16.18 1.28 -11.52
C GLU A 28 -15.01 0.27 -11.69
N HIS A 29 -14.12 0.15 -10.69
CA HIS A 29 -12.89 -0.64 -10.76
C HIS A 29 -12.80 -1.57 -9.55
N GLU A 30 -12.42 -2.83 -9.80
CA GLU A 30 -12.29 -3.88 -8.79
C GLU A 30 -11.02 -3.72 -7.93
N GLU A 31 -10.75 -2.52 -7.41
CA GLU A 31 -9.62 -2.33 -6.50
C GLU A 31 -9.77 -3.19 -5.24
N PRO A 32 -8.66 -3.71 -4.67
CA PRO A 32 -8.72 -4.54 -3.46
C PRO A 32 -9.28 -3.81 -2.26
N GLN A 33 -9.23 -2.48 -2.25
CA GLN A 33 -9.74 -1.58 -1.23
C GLN A 33 -9.70 -0.14 -1.73
N ASN A 34 -10.62 0.70 -1.27
CA ASN A 34 -10.45 2.14 -1.35
C ASN A 34 -9.38 2.61 -0.35
N PHE A 35 -8.11 2.61 -0.73
CA PHE A 35 -7.00 2.92 0.19
C PHE A 35 -7.12 4.33 0.79
N GLY A 36 -7.44 5.33 -0.02
CA GLY A 36 -7.65 6.70 0.45
C GLY A 36 -8.78 6.82 1.46
N ALA A 37 -9.96 6.26 1.16
CA ALA A 37 -11.08 6.28 2.11
C ALA A 37 -10.77 5.45 3.37
N ALA A 38 -10.12 4.29 3.25
CA ALA A 38 -9.76 3.47 4.40
C ALA A 38 -8.73 4.19 5.29
N PHE A 39 -7.76 4.88 4.69
CA PHE A 39 -6.82 5.72 5.41
C PHE A 39 -7.53 6.85 6.17
N GLU A 40 -8.38 7.62 5.48
CA GLU A 40 -9.05 8.79 6.06
C GLU A 40 -10.11 8.45 7.10
N THR A 41 -10.84 7.34 6.93
CA THR A 41 -11.99 7.00 7.79
C THR A 41 -11.67 5.96 8.86
N LEU A 42 -10.57 5.20 8.72
CA LEU A 42 -10.22 4.12 9.65
C LEU A 42 -8.85 4.33 10.31
N LEU A 43 -7.78 4.52 9.51
CA LEU A 43 -6.42 4.64 10.06
C LEU A 43 -6.19 5.97 10.78
N LEU A 44 -6.53 7.08 10.13
CA LEU A 44 -6.30 8.41 10.67
C LEU A 44 -7.14 8.69 11.94
N PRO A 45 -8.43 8.33 12.01
CA PRO A 45 -9.21 8.47 13.24
C PRO A 45 -8.66 7.61 14.37
N TYR A 46 -8.30 6.35 14.10
CA TYR A 46 -7.69 5.47 15.10
C TYR A 46 -6.41 6.08 15.68
N TRP A 47 -5.52 6.61 14.83
CA TRP A 47 -4.30 7.28 15.29
C TRP A 47 -4.61 8.51 16.16
N ARG A 48 -5.54 9.37 15.73
CA ARG A 48 -5.90 10.58 16.47
C ARG A 48 -6.52 10.30 17.83
N GLU A 49 -7.31 9.24 17.93
CA GLU A 49 -8.00 8.87 19.16
C GLU A 49 -7.09 8.15 20.16
N THR A 50 -6.21 7.28 19.68
CA THR A 50 -5.42 6.39 20.55
C THR A 50 -4.00 6.86 20.78
N ALA A 51 -3.43 7.61 19.83
CA ALA A 51 -2.01 7.88 19.75
C ALA A 51 -1.14 6.62 19.96
N ASP A 52 -1.59 5.46 19.47
CA ASP A 52 -0.96 4.15 19.67
C ASP A 52 0.51 4.17 19.19
N PRO A 53 1.50 4.11 20.10
CA PRO A 53 2.91 4.22 19.73
C PRO A 53 3.43 2.99 19.00
N GLU A 54 2.72 1.86 19.06
CA GLU A 54 3.12 0.62 18.39
C GLU A 54 2.52 0.49 16.98
N LEU A 55 1.63 1.39 16.58
CA LEU A 55 0.91 1.30 15.31
C LEU A 55 1.86 1.18 14.12
N GLY A 56 2.91 2.01 14.08
CA GLY A 56 3.92 1.99 13.02
C GLY A 56 4.64 0.65 12.90
N GLU A 57 5.11 0.09 14.01
CA GLU A 57 5.81 -1.21 14.02
C GLU A 57 4.87 -2.37 13.67
N ARG A 58 3.60 -2.33 14.14
CA ARG A 58 2.58 -3.33 13.76
C ARG A 58 2.32 -3.32 12.26
N LEU A 59 2.17 -2.14 11.66
CA LEU A 59 2.01 -2.00 10.21
C LEU A 59 3.25 -2.50 9.45
N THR A 60 4.46 -2.15 9.90
CA THR A 60 5.70 -2.65 9.31
C THR A 60 5.76 -4.17 9.30
N ARG A 61 5.50 -4.84 10.44
CA ARG A 61 5.51 -6.30 10.52
C ARG A 61 4.45 -6.94 9.61
N ALA A 62 3.24 -6.37 9.56
CA ALA A 62 2.18 -6.88 8.69
C ALA A 62 2.54 -6.76 7.21
N CYS A 63 3.07 -5.60 6.77
CA CYS A 63 3.55 -5.42 5.39
C CYS A 63 4.65 -6.42 5.04
N LEU A 64 5.61 -6.64 5.95
CA LEU A 64 6.68 -7.60 5.73
C LEU A 64 6.15 -9.04 5.63
N ALA A 65 5.22 -9.44 6.49
CA ALA A 65 4.61 -10.76 6.43
C ALA A 65 3.87 -11.00 5.09
N LEU A 66 3.11 -10.00 4.63
CA LEU A 66 2.42 -10.06 3.34
C LEU A 66 3.39 -10.22 2.17
N LEU A 67 4.43 -9.37 2.12
CA LEU A 67 5.44 -9.41 1.07
C LEU A 67 6.31 -10.67 1.12
N ALA A 68 6.43 -11.35 2.27
CA ALA A 68 7.24 -12.56 2.38
C ALA A 68 6.52 -13.83 1.93
N GLY A 69 5.20 -13.91 2.09
CA GLY A 69 4.50 -15.20 1.98
C GLY A 69 3.05 -15.17 1.51
N HIS A 70 2.50 -14.03 1.11
CA HIS A 70 1.12 -14.01 0.62
C HIS A 70 0.98 -14.79 -0.70
N PRO A 71 -0.02 -15.70 -0.85
CA PRO A 71 -0.17 -16.52 -2.06
C PRO A 71 -0.42 -15.70 -3.33
N ASP A 72 -1.19 -14.63 -3.23
CA ASP A 72 -1.34 -13.63 -4.30
C ASP A 72 -0.31 -12.52 -4.08
N HIS A 73 0.90 -12.76 -4.57
CA HIS A 73 2.04 -11.87 -4.34
C HIS A 73 1.87 -10.51 -5.03
N ASN A 74 1.26 -10.49 -6.22
CA ASN A 74 0.96 -9.24 -6.93
C ASN A 74 -0.01 -8.37 -6.12
N ARG A 75 -1.02 -8.97 -5.48
CA ARG A 75 -1.91 -8.25 -4.54
C ARG A 75 -1.15 -7.65 -3.38
N ALA A 76 -0.29 -8.44 -2.75
CA ALA A 76 0.50 -7.96 -1.61
C ALA A 76 1.39 -6.77 -2.01
N ILE A 77 2.10 -6.86 -3.13
CA ILE A 77 2.91 -5.76 -3.67
C ILE A 77 2.06 -4.51 -3.90
N TYR A 78 0.94 -4.65 -4.61
CA TYR A 78 0.07 -3.54 -4.95
C TYR A 78 -0.53 -2.87 -3.70
N CYS A 79 -1.10 -3.64 -2.78
CA CYS A 79 -1.70 -3.12 -1.56
C CYS A 79 -0.68 -2.43 -0.66
N VAL A 80 0.51 -3.03 -0.45
CA VAL A 80 1.54 -2.42 0.40
C VAL A 80 2.06 -1.12 -0.22
N HIS A 81 2.25 -1.08 -1.55
CA HIS A 81 2.60 0.15 -2.26
C HIS A 81 1.54 1.25 -2.06
N ALA A 82 0.26 0.92 -2.25
CA ALA A 82 -0.84 1.87 -2.10
C ALA A 82 -0.93 2.44 -0.68
N TRP A 83 -0.69 1.64 0.36
CA TRP A 83 -0.67 2.14 1.74
C TRP A 83 0.50 3.09 2.02
N ILE A 84 1.69 2.82 1.47
CA ILE A 84 2.84 3.74 1.57
C ILE A 84 2.52 5.06 0.86
N TRP A 85 1.89 4.98 -0.31
CA TRP A 85 1.43 6.14 -1.05
C TRP A 85 0.48 7.01 -0.20
N GLU A 86 -0.60 6.44 0.33
CA GLU A 86 -1.58 7.18 1.13
C GLU A 86 -0.95 7.79 2.38
N TYR A 87 -0.06 7.06 3.06
CA TYR A 87 0.67 7.57 4.21
C TYR A 87 1.52 8.79 3.85
N ARG A 88 2.30 8.72 2.75
CA ARG A 88 3.15 9.83 2.30
C ARG A 88 2.36 11.00 1.75
N TYR A 89 1.26 10.73 1.05
CA TYR A 89 0.36 11.76 0.55
C TYR A 89 -0.30 12.52 1.71
N ALA A 90 -0.76 11.82 2.75
CA ALA A 90 -1.27 12.47 3.95
C ALA A 90 -0.19 13.27 4.70
N GLN A 91 1.01 12.70 4.87
CA GLN A 91 2.10 13.35 5.59
C GLN A 91 2.61 14.61 4.87
N VAL A 92 2.91 14.50 3.58
CA VAL A 92 3.58 15.57 2.81
C VAL A 92 2.58 16.36 1.98
N GLY A 93 1.69 15.70 1.25
CA GLY A 93 0.70 16.35 0.40
C GLY A 93 -0.36 17.14 1.18
N LYS A 94 -0.74 16.66 2.38
CA LYS A 94 -1.74 17.31 3.24
C LYS A 94 -1.15 17.92 4.53
N GLY A 95 0.12 17.69 4.83
CA GLY A 95 0.76 18.21 6.05
C GLY A 95 0.18 17.64 7.35
N ILE A 96 -0.39 16.42 7.31
CA ILE A 96 -1.01 15.81 8.48
C ILE A 96 0.09 15.19 9.37
N PRO A 97 0.12 15.51 10.68
CA PRO A 97 1.03 14.84 11.60
C PRO A 97 0.58 13.39 11.83
N LEU A 98 1.43 12.45 11.49
CA LEU A 98 1.18 11.00 11.60
C LEU A 98 2.16 10.35 12.58
N PHE A 99 1.83 9.12 12.98
CA PHE A 99 2.73 8.26 13.75
C PHE A 99 4.02 7.96 12.97
N ASP A 100 5.08 7.59 13.67
CA ASP A 100 6.32 7.15 13.04
C ASP A 100 6.15 5.74 12.45
N TRP A 101 5.95 5.66 11.14
CA TRP A 101 5.96 4.39 10.43
C TRP A 101 7.38 4.04 9.99
N ARG A 102 7.95 2.99 10.59
CA ARG A 102 9.24 2.40 10.22
C ARG A 102 9.20 1.77 8.82
N LEU A 103 9.29 2.61 7.79
CA LEU A 103 9.10 2.23 6.39
C LEU A 103 10.33 1.57 5.75
N GLU A 104 11.54 1.88 6.21
CA GLU A 104 12.79 1.41 5.58
C GLU A 104 12.80 -0.10 5.25
N PRO A 105 12.56 -1.04 6.19
CA PRO A 105 12.57 -2.47 5.87
C PRO A 105 11.48 -2.87 4.88
N VAL A 106 10.31 -2.22 4.93
CA VAL A 106 9.20 -2.46 3.99
C VAL A 106 9.60 -2.02 2.59
N VAL A 107 10.23 -0.86 2.46
CA VAL A 107 10.67 -0.28 1.19
C VAL A 107 11.72 -1.16 0.51
N VAL A 108 12.73 -1.60 1.27
CA VAL A 108 13.78 -2.50 0.75
C VAL A 108 13.16 -3.78 0.21
N MET A 109 12.26 -4.40 0.98
CA MET A 109 11.64 -5.65 0.55
C MET A 109 10.66 -5.45 -0.60
N LEU A 110 9.84 -4.40 -0.55
CA LEU A 110 8.86 -4.07 -1.59
C LEU A 110 9.55 -3.80 -2.92
N LYS A 111 10.63 -3.00 -2.96
CA LYS A 111 11.41 -2.74 -4.18
C LYS A 111 11.93 -4.05 -4.78
N ALA A 112 12.53 -4.91 -3.95
CA ALA A 112 13.04 -6.19 -4.40
C ALA A 112 11.93 -7.13 -4.90
N CYS A 113 10.74 -7.09 -4.29
CA CYS A 113 9.56 -7.83 -4.76
C CYS A 113 9.05 -7.29 -6.11
N ILE A 114 8.96 -5.98 -6.28
CA ILE A 114 8.56 -5.34 -7.54
C ILE A 114 9.52 -5.75 -8.67
N GLU A 115 10.82 -5.70 -8.43
CA GLU A 115 11.86 -6.09 -9.40
C GLU A 115 11.75 -7.57 -9.80
N ARG A 116 11.65 -8.47 -8.83
CA ARG A 116 11.53 -9.91 -9.09
C ARG A 116 10.22 -10.29 -9.79
N ALA A 117 9.13 -9.59 -9.46
CA ALA A 117 7.80 -9.91 -9.97
C ALA A 117 7.47 -9.20 -11.31
N ARG A 118 8.41 -8.47 -11.93
CA ARG A 118 8.14 -7.62 -13.10
C ARG A 118 7.29 -8.29 -14.17
N THR A 119 7.67 -9.47 -14.65
CA THR A 119 6.91 -10.19 -15.69
C THR A 119 5.48 -10.51 -15.25
N ALA A 120 5.30 -10.93 -14.00
CA ALA A 120 3.98 -11.22 -13.45
C ALA A 120 3.14 -9.94 -13.25
N LEU A 121 3.76 -8.83 -12.88
CA LEU A 121 3.10 -7.53 -12.71
C LEU A 121 2.70 -6.87 -14.03
N VAL A 122 3.48 -7.09 -15.10
CA VAL A 122 3.13 -6.66 -16.46
C VAL A 122 1.91 -7.43 -16.99
N ALA A 123 1.85 -8.74 -16.71
CA ALA A 123 0.75 -9.61 -17.15
C ALA A 123 -0.55 -9.41 -16.35
N ASP A 124 -0.48 -8.84 -15.14
CA ASP A 124 -1.62 -8.66 -14.25
C ASP A 124 -2.27 -7.29 -14.45
N THR A 125 -3.56 -7.29 -14.80
CA THR A 125 -4.32 -6.09 -15.16
C THR A 125 -5.44 -5.76 -14.17
N ARG A 126 -5.60 -6.55 -13.09
CA ARG A 126 -6.78 -6.52 -12.21
C ARG A 126 -7.10 -5.14 -11.60
N TRP A 127 -6.09 -4.40 -11.17
CA TRP A 127 -6.25 -3.11 -10.47
C TRP A 127 -5.69 -1.93 -11.25
N ALA A 128 -5.42 -2.17 -12.53
CA ALA A 128 -4.83 -1.23 -13.43
C ALA A 128 -5.92 -0.40 -14.14
N GLY A 129 -6.89 0.19 -13.42
CA GLY A 129 -7.92 1.15 -13.88
C GLY A 129 -7.86 1.60 -15.36
N ALA A 130 -8.92 1.30 -16.12
CA ALA A 130 -9.00 1.11 -17.58
C ALA A 130 -8.69 2.31 -18.52
N SER A 131 -7.92 3.32 -18.12
CA SER A 131 -7.49 4.40 -19.03
C SER A 131 -6.13 5.03 -18.71
N LEU A 132 -5.62 4.86 -17.50
CA LEU A 132 -4.33 5.41 -17.05
C LEU A 132 -3.20 4.40 -17.06
N ASN A 133 -3.52 3.12 -17.23
CA ASN A 133 -2.56 2.04 -17.26
C ASN A 133 -2.41 1.58 -18.70
N GLY A 134 -1.30 2.00 -19.31
CA GLY A 134 -0.91 1.53 -20.63
C GLY A 134 -0.68 0.01 -20.66
N ALA A 135 -0.03 -0.48 -21.70
CA ALA A 135 0.15 -1.90 -21.99
C ALA A 135 0.88 -2.73 -20.90
N ASP A 136 1.38 -2.10 -19.84
CA ASP A 136 2.28 -2.71 -18.84
C ASP A 136 1.59 -3.11 -17.53
N GLY A 137 0.26 -3.29 -17.53
CA GLY A 137 -0.49 -3.81 -16.37
C GLY A 137 -0.25 -3.04 -15.06
N ILE A 138 -0.22 -3.78 -13.94
CA ILE A 138 0.09 -3.24 -12.60
C ILE A 138 1.51 -2.66 -12.55
N TRP A 139 2.48 -3.23 -13.27
CA TRP A 139 3.85 -2.73 -13.30
C TRP A 139 3.91 -1.25 -13.69
N GLY A 140 3.21 -0.87 -14.77
CA GLY A 140 3.16 0.52 -15.22
C GLY A 140 2.56 1.45 -14.16
N ALA A 141 1.53 1.00 -13.46
CA ALA A 141 0.90 1.75 -12.37
C ALA A 141 1.89 2.01 -11.22
N LEU A 142 2.55 0.94 -10.76
CA LEU A 142 3.54 0.98 -9.69
C LEU A 142 4.71 1.88 -10.05
N LEU A 143 5.24 1.80 -11.27
CA LEU A 143 6.37 2.63 -11.69
C LEU A 143 6.03 4.13 -11.67
N ARG A 144 4.87 4.52 -12.23
CA ARG A 144 4.42 5.92 -12.23
C ARG A 144 4.19 6.44 -10.80
N ALA A 145 3.55 5.62 -9.97
CA ALA A 145 3.29 5.98 -8.59
C ALA A 145 4.61 6.03 -7.77
N SER A 146 5.55 5.11 -7.97
CA SER A 146 6.88 5.17 -7.34
C SER A 146 7.67 6.43 -7.74
N LEU A 147 7.63 6.81 -9.02
CA LEU A 147 8.24 8.06 -9.49
C LEU A 147 7.63 9.28 -8.81
N HIS A 148 6.30 9.36 -8.75
CA HIS A 148 5.64 10.47 -8.09
C HIS A 148 5.89 10.49 -6.57
N LEU A 149 5.90 9.33 -5.92
CA LEU A 149 6.22 9.19 -4.50
C LEU A 149 7.61 9.79 -4.19
N ARG A 150 8.62 9.41 -4.98
CA ARG A 150 10.00 9.91 -4.84
C ARG A 150 10.10 11.40 -5.17
N ASP A 151 9.58 11.81 -6.34
CA ASP A 151 9.87 13.13 -6.91
C ASP A 151 8.96 14.24 -6.39
N ARG A 152 7.76 13.90 -5.87
CA ARG A 152 6.74 14.89 -5.43
C ARG A 152 6.37 14.78 -3.96
N LEU A 153 6.38 13.58 -3.39
CA LEU A 153 6.02 13.36 -1.99
C LEU A 153 7.23 13.17 -1.08
N GLY A 154 8.45 13.33 -1.62
CA GLY A 154 9.72 13.10 -0.90
C GLY A 154 9.78 11.74 -0.21
N GLY A 155 9.03 10.76 -0.73
CA GLY A 155 8.87 9.44 -0.16
C GLY A 155 10.03 8.52 -0.53
N PRO A 156 9.98 7.26 -0.08
CA PRO A 156 11.03 6.30 -0.36
C PRO A 156 11.16 6.02 -1.86
N ASP A 157 12.38 5.71 -2.30
CA ASP A 157 12.63 5.30 -3.67
C ASP A 157 12.20 3.84 -3.89
N LEU A 158 11.02 3.68 -4.49
CA LEU A 158 10.46 2.40 -4.94
C LEU A 158 10.60 2.23 -6.46
N VAL A 159 11.42 3.05 -7.13
CA VAL A 159 11.70 2.90 -8.55
C VAL A 159 12.72 1.76 -8.72
N PRO A 160 12.40 0.73 -9.54
CA PRO A 160 13.31 -0.37 -9.84
C PRO A 160 14.63 0.11 -10.44
N ASP A 161 15.75 -0.50 -10.05
CA ASP A 161 17.08 -0.12 -10.56
C ASP A 161 17.27 -0.50 -12.04
N HIS A 162 16.48 -1.46 -12.52
CA HIS A 162 16.46 -1.90 -13.91
C HIS A 162 15.06 -1.73 -14.52
N PRO A 163 14.74 -0.54 -15.06
CA PRO A 163 13.43 -0.25 -15.63
C PRO A 163 13.25 -0.80 -17.07
N GLY A 164 14.36 -1.22 -17.72
CA GLY A 164 14.43 -1.64 -19.13
C GLY A 164 14.07 -3.09 -19.34
#